data_AF-A0A1Y2VHC3-F1
#
_entry.id   AF-A0A1Y2VHC3-F1
#
_cell.length_a   1.000
_cell.length_b   1.000
_cell.length_c   1.000
_cell.angle_alpha   90.00
_cell.angle_beta   90.00
_cell.angle_gamma   90.00
#
_symmetry.space_group_name_H-M   'P 1'
#
loop_
_entity.id
_entity.type
_entity.pdbx_description
1 polymer ?
#
loop_
_entity_poly.entity_id
_entity_poly.type
_entity_poly.pdbx_seq_one_letter_code
_entity_poly.pdbx_strand_id
1 'polypeptide(L)'
;MADQSIIRITKEIGELQKNTNLSLAVAFRDRDVRNVKALIIGPHETPYEFGFFEFAVKFNKEYPRKSPSVTGTTTNSGRCRFNPNIYASGKVCLSILGTWRGERGEEWSPAQGLESILVSIQSLMSANPYENEPGFEDANESHDKKNQKEYIAKIRHETLRISIIQRLEEYLGIPGSSVALPVPSGQYDFEVDMDDDIEIDDASVPWEPFKDLCKHRFLWYYDSYLETIKKAKEEVKDGQPFVRMPFEGTSNTMDGKFNYTELEARIRQVKAALDAEPEKWALEGASAKMKDSTVAVNLARQFEQIKESFKRSEEPHNIELVDGNPFVWHLTYFGRPMTNLDGGMFRIKINFSPRFPEEQPRIKFLTPMFHHRIAADGTPCYFPNPNRREDVKQHIEAIIAALEDEEPKYDPRTQVNLEAHKLYWGSADERKIYNRQLRRSVQRSMEDF
;
A
#
# COMPACT_ATOMS: atom_id res chain seq x y z
N MET A 1 29.62 -23.68 -10.28
CA MET A 1 29.24 -23.61 -8.85
C MET A 1 28.27 -22.45 -8.72
N ALA A 2 27.07 -22.68 -8.19
CA ALA A 2 26.13 -21.60 -7.94
C ALA A 2 26.73 -20.60 -6.94
N ASP A 3 26.65 -19.31 -7.24
CA ASP A 3 27.13 -18.24 -6.36
C ASP A 3 26.35 -18.30 -5.04
N GLN A 4 27.03 -18.69 -3.95
CA GLN A 4 26.43 -18.84 -2.63
C GLN A 4 25.74 -17.55 -2.14
N SER A 5 26.24 -16.40 -2.60
CA SER A 5 25.64 -15.08 -2.34
C SER A 5 24.25 -14.97 -2.98
N ILE A 6 24.12 -15.40 -4.24
CA ILE A 6 22.85 -15.36 -4.99
C ILE A 6 21.82 -16.29 -4.34
N ILE A 7 22.22 -17.51 -3.99
CA ILE A 7 21.32 -18.48 -3.32
C ILE A 7 20.76 -17.88 -2.03
N ARG A 8 21.61 -17.22 -1.23
CA ARG A 8 21.19 -16.55 0.01
C ARG A 8 20.19 -15.42 -0.27
N ILE A 9 20.49 -14.55 -1.24
CA ILE A 9 19.62 -13.42 -1.61
C ILE A 9 18.25 -13.91 -2.06
N THR A 10 18.19 -14.87 -2.99
CA THR A 10 16.93 -15.42 -3.49
C THR A 10 16.11 -16.07 -2.38
N LYS A 11 16.77 -16.77 -1.44
CA LYS A 11 16.09 -17.35 -0.28
C LYS A 11 15.47 -16.27 0.61
N GLU A 12 16.24 -15.24 0.98
CA GLU A 12 15.74 -14.15 1.85
C GLU A 12 14.59 -13.37 1.19
N ILE A 13 14.68 -13.11 -0.11
CA ILE A 13 13.60 -12.46 -0.85
C ILE A 13 12.35 -13.34 -0.88
N GLY A 14 12.50 -14.65 -1.17
CA GLY A 14 11.39 -15.58 -1.19
C GLY A 14 10.71 -15.74 0.16
N GLU A 15 11.45 -15.64 1.26
CA GLU A 15 10.91 -15.61 2.63
C GLU A 15 10.14 -14.31 2.89
N LEU A 16 10.68 -13.16 2.51
CA LEU A 16 10.02 -11.86 2.64
C LEU A 16 8.74 -11.75 1.79
N GLN A 17 8.73 -12.29 0.58
CA GLN A 17 7.54 -12.29 -0.28
C GLN A 17 6.42 -13.21 0.22
N LYS A 18 6.77 -14.23 1.03
CA LYS A 18 5.82 -15.10 1.72
C LYS A 18 5.39 -14.54 3.08
N ASN A 19 6.19 -13.66 3.67
CA ASN A 19 5.90 -13.05 4.96
C ASN A 19 4.60 -12.22 4.87
N THR A 20 3.73 -12.37 5.87
CA THR A 20 2.46 -11.65 5.97
C THR A 20 2.62 -10.23 6.52
N ASN A 21 3.86 -9.78 6.73
CA ASN A 21 4.15 -8.43 7.18
C ASN A 21 3.69 -7.39 6.15
N LEU A 22 2.53 -6.78 6.42
CA LEU A 22 1.92 -5.77 5.55
C LEU A 22 2.76 -4.51 5.37
N SER A 23 3.76 -4.31 6.23
CA SER A 23 4.59 -3.13 6.20
C SER A 23 5.76 -3.20 5.22
N LEU A 24 6.18 -4.41 4.80
CA LEU A 24 7.39 -4.61 4.01
C LEU A 24 7.04 -5.30 2.70
N ALA A 25 7.52 -4.77 1.58
CA ALA A 25 7.46 -5.44 0.30
C ALA A 25 8.81 -5.37 -0.41
N VAL A 26 9.17 -6.43 -1.13
CA VAL A 26 10.42 -6.51 -1.87
C VAL A 26 10.18 -7.05 -3.27
N ALA A 27 10.92 -6.51 -4.23
CA ALA A 27 10.88 -6.92 -5.62
C ALA A 27 12.28 -6.83 -6.24
N PHE A 28 12.55 -7.72 -7.18
CA PHE A 28 13.77 -7.75 -7.98
C PHE A 28 13.41 -8.14 -9.41
N ARG A 29 14.31 -7.87 -10.35
CA ARG A 29 14.19 -8.35 -11.73
C ARG A 29 14.96 -9.67 -11.83
N ASP A 30 14.42 -10.66 -12.54
CA ASP A 30 15.09 -11.97 -12.69
C ASP A 30 16.49 -11.86 -13.31
N ARG A 31 16.68 -10.88 -14.21
CA ARG A 31 17.98 -10.55 -14.80
C ARG A 31 19.00 -9.98 -13.81
N ASP A 32 18.57 -9.48 -12.65
CA ASP A 32 19.41 -8.77 -11.69
C ASP A 32 18.92 -8.94 -10.23
N VAL A 33 19.17 -10.13 -9.69
CA VAL A 33 18.86 -10.50 -8.29
C VAL A 33 19.64 -9.69 -7.24
N ARG A 34 20.71 -9.00 -7.63
CA ARG A 34 21.57 -8.22 -6.70
C ARG A 34 21.06 -6.79 -6.49
N ASN A 35 20.11 -6.34 -7.32
CA ASN A 35 19.47 -5.04 -7.18
C ASN A 35 18.00 -5.24 -6.82
N VAL A 36 17.66 -4.92 -5.58
CA VAL A 36 16.34 -5.14 -5.01
C VAL A 36 15.71 -3.78 -4.71
N LYS A 37 14.46 -3.62 -5.09
CA LYS A 37 13.61 -2.53 -4.59
C LYS A 37 12.87 -3.02 -3.36
N ALA A 38 12.78 -2.18 -2.35
CA ALA A 38 12.01 -2.44 -1.14
C ALA A 38 11.05 -1.27 -0.88
N LEU A 39 9.85 -1.59 -0.40
CA LEU A 39 8.86 -0.64 0.07
C LEU A 39 8.65 -0.87 1.57
N ILE A 40 8.71 0.22 2.33
CA ILE A 40 8.36 0.26 3.75
C ILE A 40 7.13 1.16 3.91
N ILE A 41 6.06 0.62 4.48
CA ILE A 41 4.91 1.40 4.91
C ILE A 41 5.25 2.03 6.27
N GLY A 42 5.07 3.34 6.38
CA GLY A 42 5.35 4.06 7.61
C GLY A 42 4.47 3.58 8.78
N PRO A 43 5.04 3.43 10.00
CA PRO A 43 4.31 2.87 11.13
C PRO A 43 3.12 3.73 11.57
N HIS A 44 2.06 3.07 12.05
CA HIS A 44 0.91 3.73 12.67
C HIS A 44 1.33 4.58 13.88
N GLU A 45 0.63 5.70 14.15
CA GLU A 45 0.93 6.63 15.25
C GLU A 45 2.28 7.36 15.14
N THR A 46 2.81 7.48 13.92
CA THR A 46 4.04 8.23 13.64
C THR A 46 3.76 9.29 12.58
N PRO A 47 4.60 10.33 12.42
CA PRO A 47 4.46 11.27 11.30
C PRO A 47 4.68 10.62 9.92
N TYR A 48 5.05 9.34 9.87
CA TYR A 48 5.22 8.55 8.66
C TYR A 48 3.99 7.70 8.33
N GLU A 49 2.98 7.70 9.20
CA GLU A 49 1.84 6.78 9.18
C GLU A 49 1.28 6.52 7.78
N PHE A 50 1.31 5.23 7.41
CA PHE A 50 0.82 4.70 6.14
C PHE A 50 1.43 5.34 4.88
N GLY A 51 2.52 6.08 5.02
CA GLY A 51 3.32 6.59 3.91
C GLY A 51 4.09 5.50 3.21
N PHE A 52 4.31 5.66 1.90
CA PHE A 52 5.05 4.69 1.10
C PHE A 52 6.52 5.14 0.97
N PHE A 53 7.47 4.39 1.54
CA PHE A 53 8.89 4.73 1.48
C PHE A 53 9.65 3.68 0.67
N GLU A 54 10.19 4.05 -0.49
CA GLU A 54 10.92 3.13 -1.35
C GLU A 54 12.43 3.26 -1.11
N PHE A 55 13.11 2.11 -1.14
CA PHE A 55 14.53 1.96 -0.94
C PHE A 55 15.11 1.06 -2.02
N ALA A 56 16.26 1.45 -2.57
CA ALA A 56 17.09 0.62 -3.43
C ALA A 56 18.14 -0.09 -2.58
N VAL A 57 18.20 -1.41 -2.65
CA VAL A 57 19.16 -2.27 -1.96
C VAL A 57 20.05 -2.95 -2.99
N LYS A 58 21.36 -2.77 -2.88
CA LYS A 58 22.34 -3.33 -3.79
C LYS A 58 23.31 -4.25 -3.05
N PHE A 59 23.26 -5.54 -3.41
CA PHE A 59 24.08 -6.60 -2.83
C PHE A 59 25.42 -6.72 -3.56
N ASN A 60 26.51 -6.57 -2.82
CA ASN A 60 27.86 -6.78 -3.34
C ASN A 60 28.23 -8.27 -3.44
N LYS A 61 29.31 -8.59 -4.15
CA LYS A 61 29.79 -9.98 -4.35
C LYS A 61 30.24 -10.66 -3.06
N GLU A 62 30.51 -9.90 -2.01
CA GLU A 62 30.97 -10.40 -0.71
C GLU A 62 29.81 -10.68 0.25
N TYR A 63 28.56 -10.41 -0.11
CA TYR A 63 27.40 -10.69 0.72
C TYR A 63 27.25 -12.20 1.00
N PRO A 64 27.00 -12.64 2.25
CA PRO A 64 26.62 -11.85 3.44
C PRO A 64 27.79 -11.42 4.35
N ARG A 65 29.06 -11.55 3.91
CA ARG A 65 30.22 -11.11 4.71
C ARG A 65 30.26 -9.58 4.87
N LYS A 66 29.86 -8.84 3.83
CA LYS A 66 29.67 -7.38 3.87
C LYS A 66 28.19 -7.04 3.72
N SER A 67 27.75 -6.00 4.41
CA SER A 67 26.40 -5.44 4.28
C SER A 67 26.12 -4.99 2.84
N PRO A 68 24.86 -5.06 2.37
CA PRO A 68 24.47 -4.41 1.13
C PRO A 68 24.45 -2.88 1.32
N SER A 69 24.52 -2.14 0.21
CA SER A 69 24.28 -0.69 0.24
C SER A 69 22.80 -0.39 0.07
N VAL A 70 22.26 0.51 0.90
CA VAL A 70 20.85 0.94 0.85
C VAL A 70 20.76 2.43 0.53
N THR A 71 19.82 2.80 -0.32
CA THR A 71 19.54 4.20 -0.67
C THR A 71 18.04 4.46 -0.69
N GLY A 72 17.56 5.43 0.08
CA GLY A 72 16.17 5.89 0.03
C GLY A 72 15.90 6.65 -1.26
N THR A 73 14.80 6.31 -1.95
CA THR A 73 14.42 6.93 -3.23
C THR A 73 13.27 7.93 -3.07
N THR A 74 12.44 7.79 -2.03
CA THR A 74 11.43 8.79 -1.66
C THR A 74 12.09 10.02 -1.03
N THR A 75 12.68 10.91 -1.83
CA THR A 75 13.41 12.10 -1.32
C THR A 75 13.02 13.42 -1.98
N ASN A 76 11.98 13.42 -2.82
CA ASN A 76 11.56 14.61 -3.59
C ASN A 76 12.73 15.23 -4.37
N SER A 77 13.43 14.39 -5.15
CA SER A 77 14.62 14.78 -5.93
C SER A 77 15.72 15.45 -5.09
N GLY A 78 16.02 14.91 -3.91
CA GLY A 78 17.09 15.44 -3.06
C GLY A 78 16.68 16.58 -2.13
N ARG A 79 15.38 16.90 -2.01
CA ARG A 79 14.89 18.07 -1.26
C ARG A 79 14.25 17.73 0.09
N CYS A 80 13.78 16.49 0.28
CA CYS A 80 13.12 16.07 1.52
C CYS A 80 14.00 15.12 2.32
N ARG A 81 14.40 15.56 3.52
CA ARG A 81 15.05 14.73 4.56
C ARG A 81 14.00 14.17 5.53
N PHE A 82 13.41 13.02 5.19
CA PHE A 82 12.33 12.44 5.99
C PHE A 82 12.70 12.12 7.44
N ASN A 83 13.97 11.83 7.73
CA ASN A 83 14.42 11.50 9.08
C ASN A 83 15.87 11.94 9.26
N PRO A 84 16.34 12.23 10.50
CA PRO A 84 17.75 12.52 10.72
C PRO A 84 18.71 11.47 10.15
N ASN A 85 18.29 10.20 10.15
CA ASN A 85 19.05 9.07 9.60
C ASN A 85 18.67 8.70 8.16
N ILE A 86 17.70 9.36 7.52
CA ILE A 86 17.30 9.17 6.12
C ILE A 86 17.45 10.51 5.38
N TYR A 87 18.61 10.68 4.76
CA TYR A 87 19.05 11.95 4.21
C TYR A 87 18.30 12.29 2.93
N ALA A 88 18.23 13.57 2.58
CA ALA A 88 17.66 14.00 1.32
C ALA A 88 18.40 13.41 0.10
N SER A 89 19.71 13.16 0.21
CA SER A 89 20.50 12.44 -0.81
C SER A 89 20.14 10.95 -0.96
N GLY A 90 19.28 10.41 -0.10
CA GLY A 90 18.95 8.99 -0.04
C GLY A 90 19.88 8.17 0.85
N LYS A 91 20.95 8.77 1.41
CA LYS A 91 21.83 8.05 2.35
C LYS A 91 21.05 7.64 3.61
N VAL A 92 21.15 6.36 3.97
CA VAL A 92 20.59 5.79 5.19
C VAL A 92 21.70 5.53 6.21
N CYS A 93 21.57 6.08 7.42
CA CYS A 93 22.52 5.94 8.51
C CYS A 93 22.05 4.88 9.51
N LEU A 94 22.67 3.70 9.48
CA LEU A 94 22.41 2.59 10.40
C LEU A 94 23.73 1.89 10.75
N SER A 95 23.86 1.45 12.00
CA SER A 95 25.02 0.69 12.50
C SER A 95 25.22 -0.62 11.73
N ILE A 96 24.14 -1.36 11.49
CA ILE A 96 24.14 -2.60 10.71
C ILE A 96 24.49 -2.39 9.22
N LEU A 97 24.46 -1.16 8.72
CA LEU A 97 24.92 -0.82 7.36
C LEU A 97 26.35 -0.28 7.34
N GLY A 98 26.98 -0.10 8.51
CA GLY A 98 28.30 0.53 8.63
C GLY A 98 28.29 2.04 8.30
N THR A 99 27.11 2.66 8.26
CA THR A 99 26.94 4.08 7.95
C THR A 99 26.68 4.95 9.19
N TRP A 100 26.64 4.30 10.37
CA TRP A 100 26.50 4.93 11.67
C TRP A 100 27.34 4.21 12.71
N ARG A 101 27.63 4.89 13.83
CA ARG A 101 28.28 4.28 14.99
C ARG A 101 27.33 3.24 15.61
N GLY A 102 27.85 2.08 15.99
CA GLY A 102 27.11 1.05 16.72
C GLY A 102 27.95 0.53 17.89
N GLU A 103 27.28 0.01 18.90
CA GLU A 103 27.95 -0.72 19.97
C GLU A 103 28.36 -2.13 19.51
N ARG A 104 29.18 -2.80 20.32
CA ARG A 104 29.66 -4.15 20.00
C ARG A 104 28.45 -5.11 19.91
N GLY A 105 28.17 -5.59 18.70
CA GLY A 105 27.04 -6.47 18.41
C GLY A 105 25.91 -5.80 17.63
N GLU A 106 25.93 -4.48 17.47
CA GLU A 106 24.96 -3.71 16.66
C GLU A 106 25.45 -3.46 15.22
N GLU A 107 26.69 -3.82 14.93
CA GLU A 107 27.28 -3.74 13.59
C GLU A 107 26.86 -4.93 12.71
N TRP A 108 27.10 -4.81 11.39
CA TRP A 108 26.80 -5.87 10.44
C TRP A 108 27.42 -7.21 10.85
N SER A 109 26.61 -8.27 10.83
CA SER A 109 27.11 -9.64 10.89
C SER A 109 26.41 -10.50 9.83
N PRO A 110 27.05 -11.57 9.33
CA PRO A 110 26.42 -12.47 8.35
C PRO A 110 25.18 -13.23 8.86
N ALA A 111 24.85 -13.09 10.15
CA ALA A 111 23.60 -13.59 10.72
C ALA A 111 22.40 -12.70 10.38
N GLN A 112 22.65 -11.42 10.09
CA GLN A 112 21.64 -10.45 9.64
C GLN A 112 21.30 -10.66 8.16
N GLY A 113 20.13 -10.18 7.75
CA GLY A 113 19.61 -10.34 6.40
C GLY A 113 18.86 -9.11 5.91
N LEU A 114 18.24 -9.21 4.74
CA LEU A 114 17.42 -8.14 4.16
C LEU A 114 16.27 -7.74 5.08
N GLU A 115 15.58 -8.70 5.69
CA GLU A 115 14.48 -8.41 6.61
C GLU A 115 14.93 -7.55 7.80
N SER A 116 16.04 -7.90 8.45
CA SER A 116 16.52 -7.14 9.60
C SER A 116 16.96 -5.72 9.21
N ILE A 117 17.54 -5.54 8.03
CA ILE A 117 17.82 -4.21 7.47
C ILE A 117 16.53 -3.39 7.32
N LEU A 118 15.50 -3.96 6.69
CA LEU A 118 14.24 -3.24 6.47
C LEU A 118 13.51 -2.93 7.77
N VAL A 119 13.51 -3.86 8.73
CA VAL A 119 12.96 -3.63 10.07
C VAL A 119 13.73 -2.52 10.79
N SER A 120 15.06 -2.50 10.75
CA SER A 120 15.85 -1.42 11.36
C SER A 120 15.58 -0.06 10.71
N ILE A 121 15.39 -0.01 9.39
CA ILE A 121 15.00 1.24 8.72
C ILE A 121 13.61 1.69 9.17
N GLN A 122 12.66 0.76 9.27
CA GLN A 122 11.32 1.08 9.78
C GLN A 122 11.35 1.58 11.23
N SER A 123 12.22 1.04 12.08
CA SER A 123 12.37 1.50 13.47
C SER A 123 12.87 2.95 13.58
N LEU A 124 13.58 3.47 12.57
CA LEU A 124 13.94 4.90 12.51
C LEU A 124 12.71 5.80 12.33
N MET A 125 11.63 5.28 11.76
CA MET A 125 10.37 6.01 11.55
C MET A 125 9.55 6.07 12.84
N SER A 126 10.15 6.63 13.91
CA SER A 126 9.57 6.71 15.25
C SER A 126 8.50 7.81 15.35
N ALA A 127 7.74 7.79 16.46
CA ALA A 127 6.74 8.82 16.76
C ALA A 127 7.35 10.21 16.96
N ASN A 128 8.60 10.26 17.45
CA ASN A 128 9.37 11.49 17.62
C ASN A 128 10.71 11.42 16.87
N PRO A 129 10.73 11.67 15.55
CA PRO A 129 11.95 11.57 14.76
C PRO A 129 12.97 12.68 15.07
N TYR A 130 12.65 13.66 15.91
CA TYR A 130 13.61 14.68 16.36
C TYR A 130 14.71 14.08 17.25
N GLU A 131 14.36 13.08 18.08
CA GLU A 131 15.28 12.39 18.99
C GLU A 131 16.32 11.53 18.25
N ASN A 132 16.09 11.24 16.98
CA ASN A 132 17.02 10.48 16.15
C ASN A 132 18.27 11.29 15.74
N GLU A 133 18.28 12.60 15.92
CA GLU A 133 19.45 13.44 15.63
C GLU A 133 20.49 13.33 16.76
N PRO A 134 21.78 13.10 16.46
CA PRO A 134 22.84 13.11 17.46
C PRO A 134 22.83 14.34 18.37
N GLY A 135 22.87 14.10 19.67
CA GLY A 135 22.85 15.14 20.69
C GLY A 135 21.45 15.62 21.06
N PHE A 136 20.40 15.04 20.49
CA PHE A 136 19.00 15.33 20.80
C PHE A 136 18.24 14.13 21.38
N GLU A 137 18.94 13.04 21.72
CA GLU A 137 18.34 11.79 22.20
C GLU A 137 17.53 11.99 23.50
N ASP A 138 18.04 12.81 24.42
CA ASP A 138 17.39 13.14 25.71
C ASP A 138 16.78 14.57 25.74
N ALA A 139 16.57 15.17 24.57
CA ALA A 139 16.08 16.53 24.43
C ALA A 139 14.65 16.67 25.01
N ASN A 140 14.52 17.38 26.14
CA ASN A 140 13.27 17.44 26.90
C ASN A 140 12.97 18.83 27.48
N GLU A 141 13.76 19.84 27.13
CA GLU A 141 13.49 21.21 27.56
C GLU A 141 12.19 21.75 26.91
N SER A 142 11.67 22.85 27.44
CA SER A 142 10.44 23.46 26.91
C SER A 142 10.58 23.86 25.43
N HIS A 143 11.77 24.30 25.03
CA HIS A 143 12.07 24.64 23.64
C HIS A 143 12.19 23.40 22.75
N ASP A 144 12.74 22.30 23.26
CA ASP A 144 12.79 21.01 22.54
C ASP A 144 11.40 20.47 22.26
N LYS A 145 10.50 20.49 23.24
CA LYS A 145 9.11 20.04 23.06
C LYS A 145 8.38 20.82 21.97
N LYS A 146 8.72 22.11 21.81
CA LYS A 146 8.21 22.92 20.70
C LYS A 146 8.81 22.44 19.38
N ASN A 147 10.13 22.29 19.29
CA ASN A 147 10.81 21.83 18.08
C ASN A 147 10.37 20.43 17.64
N GLN A 148 10.19 19.50 18.59
CA GLN A 148 9.66 18.16 18.35
C GLN A 148 8.29 18.23 17.66
N LYS A 149 7.36 19.03 18.18
CA LYS A 149 6.02 19.21 17.59
C LYS A 149 6.10 19.80 16.19
N GLU A 150 6.91 20.82 15.98
CA GLU A 150 7.08 21.46 14.67
C GLU A 150 7.72 20.49 13.66
N TYR A 151 8.69 19.69 14.09
CA TYR A 151 9.33 18.68 13.25
C TYR A 151 8.37 17.55 12.88
N ILE A 152 7.60 17.04 13.85
CA ILE A 152 6.54 16.04 13.62
C ILE A 152 5.51 16.57 12.61
N ALA A 153 5.04 17.80 12.77
CA ALA A 153 4.09 18.42 11.85
C ALA A 153 4.67 18.52 10.43
N LYS A 154 5.94 18.94 10.31
CA LYS A 154 6.66 19.03 9.04
C LYS A 154 6.74 17.67 8.33
N ILE A 155 7.20 16.63 9.03
CA ILE A 155 7.33 15.28 8.48
C ILE A 155 5.97 14.72 8.08
N ARG A 156 4.93 14.90 8.91
CA ARG A 156 3.56 14.46 8.60
C ARG A 156 3.05 15.06 7.29
N HIS A 157 3.25 16.36 7.10
CA HIS A 157 2.86 17.04 5.87
C HIS A 157 3.60 16.48 4.65
N GLU A 158 4.91 16.31 4.75
CA GLU A 158 5.75 15.82 3.64
C GLU A 158 5.50 14.33 3.33
N THR A 159 5.13 13.53 4.34
CA THR A 159 4.66 12.15 4.16
C THR A 159 3.42 12.14 3.27
N LEU A 160 2.37 12.89 3.64
CA LEU A 160 1.14 12.97 2.84
C LEU A 160 1.42 13.49 1.43
N ARG A 161 2.18 14.58 1.32
CA ARG A 161 2.44 15.26 0.04
C ARG A 161 3.27 14.42 -0.92
N ILE A 162 4.41 13.89 -0.48
CA ILE A 162 5.40 13.23 -1.35
C ILE A 162 5.17 11.73 -1.40
N SER A 163 5.13 11.08 -0.23
CA SER A 163 5.21 9.62 -0.16
C SER A 163 3.89 8.96 -0.59
N ILE A 164 2.77 9.68 -0.47
CA ILE A 164 1.43 9.22 -0.81
C ILE A 164 0.90 9.94 -2.06
N ILE A 165 0.56 11.23 -1.94
CA ILE A 165 -0.20 11.97 -2.97
C ILE A 165 0.60 12.07 -4.27
N GLN A 166 1.78 12.68 -4.24
CA GLN A 166 2.60 12.87 -5.45
C GLN A 166 2.92 11.54 -6.14
N ARG A 167 3.28 10.51 -5.37
CA ARG A 167 3.52 9.17 -5.91
C ARG A 167 2.31 8.60 -6.66
N LEU A 168 1.12 8.70 -6.06
CA LEU A 168 -0.08 8.16 -6.69
C LEU A 168 -0.54 9.01 -7.88
N GLU A 169 -0.33 10.32 -7.84
CA GLU A 169 -0.51 11.20 -9.00
C GLU A 169 0.39 10.77 -10.16
N GLU A 170 1.68 10.50 -9.90
CA GLU A 170 2.64 9.98 -10.89
C GLU A 170 2.18 8.63 -11.46
N TYR A 171 1.75 7.68 -10.61
CA TYR A 171 1.26 6.38 -11.05
C TYR A 171 -0.03 6.42 -11.87
N LEU A 172 -0.88 7.42 -11.63
CA LEU A 172 -2.18 7.59 -12.29
C LEU A 172 -2.14 8.60 -13.43
N GLY A 173 -1.00 9.24 -13.68
CA GLY A 173 -0.86 10.28 -14.71
C GLY A 173 -1.66 11.55 -14.41
N ILE A 174 -1.92 11.84 -13.12
CA ILE A 174 -2.63 13.05 -12.70
C ILE A 174 -1.62 14.21 -12.70
N PRO A 175 -1.87 15.31 -13.44
CA PRO A 175 -0.98 16.47 -13.42
C PRO A 175 -0.99 17.09 -12.02
N GLY A 176 0.14 16.99 -11.30
CA GLY A 176 0.30 17.59 -9.97
C GLY A 176 0.52 19.11 -10.03
N SER A 177 0.18 19.81 -8.95
CA SER A 177 0.48 21.25 -8.74
C SER A 177 1.97 21.57 -8.60
N SER A 178 2.84 20.56 -8.55
CA SER A 178 4.28 20.73 -8.52
C SER A 178 4.74 21.06 -9.94
N VAL A 179 5.25 22.29 -10.15
CA VAL A 179 5.87 22.76 -11.40
C VAL A 179 6.54 21.60 -12.13
N ALA A 180 5.86 21.09 -13.16
CA ALA A 180 6.47 20.14 -14.07
C ALA A 180 7.66 20.85 -14.69
N LEU A 181 8.87 20.41 -14.37
CA LEU A 181 9.95 20.60 -15.33
C LEU A 181 9.47 19.93 -16.64
N PRO A 182 9.68 20.57 -17.80
CA PRO A 182 9.16 20.06 -19.04
C PRO A 182 9.71 18.65 -19.23
N VAL A 183 8.80 17.67 -19.19
CA VAL A 183 8.99 16.45 -19.95
C VAL A 183 9.19 16.91 -21.38
N PRO A 184 10.26 16.49 -22.09
CA PRO A 184 10.35 16.76 -23.51
C PRO A 184 9.04 16.24 -24.11
N SER A 185 8.28 17.15 -24.72
CA SER A 185 7.01 16.88 -25.37
C SER A 185 7.25 15.99 -26.58
N GLY A 186 7.41 14.70 -26.34
CA GLY A 186 6.98 13.68 -27.28
C GLY A 186 5.53 13.37 -26.93
N GLN A 187 4.60 13.95 -27.69
CA GLN A 187 3.27 13.36 -27.82
C GLN A 187 3.48 11.93 -28.34
N TYR A 188 3.45 10.95 -27.44
CA TYR A 188 3.21 9.58 -27.81
C TYR A 188 1.72 9.35 -27.58
N ASP A 189 0.92 9.79 -28.56
CA ASP A 189 -0.40 9.21 -28.75
C ASP A 189 -0.17 7.72 -29.02
N PHE A 190 -0.50 6.88 -28.04
CA PHE A 190 -0.67 5.46 -28.27
C PHE A 190 -2.04 5.26 -28.96
N GLU A 191 -2.12 5.64 -30.23
CA GLU A 191 -2.99 4.91 -31.16
C GLU A 191 -2.28 3.57 -31.41
N VAL A 192 -2.68 2.56 -30.63
CA VAL A 192 -2.20 1.20 -30.84
C VAL A 192 -2.96 0.61 -32.02
N ASP A 193 -2.48 0.88 -33.23
CA ASP A 193 -2.69 -0.05 -34.34
C ASP A 193 -1.94 -1.34 -33.99
N MET A 194 -2.69 -2.28 -33.41
CA MET A 194 -2.25 -3.67 -33.25
C MET A 194 -2.18 -4.30 -34.63
N ASP A 195 -1.03 -4.18 -35.29
CA ASP A 195 -0.47 -5.16 -36.23
C ASP A 195 0.91 -4.66 -36.67
N ASP A 196 1.91 -4.86 -35.81
CA ASP A 196 3.30 -5.17 -36.18
C ASP A 196 4.10 -5.42 -34.90
N ASP A 197 4.89 -6.50 -34.89
CA ASP A 197 5.81 -6.91 -33.82
C ASP A 197 6.92 -5.85 -33.60
N ILE A 198 6.59 -4.73 -32.97
CA ILE A 198 7.60 -3.80 -32.46
C ILE A 198 8.08 -4.35 -31.11
N GLU A 199 9.31 -4.89 -31.11
CA GLU A 199 10.06 -5.15 -29.89
C GLU A 199 10.23 -3.84 -29.12
N ILE A 200 9.29 -3.55 -28.22
CA ILE A 200 9.47 -2.50 -27.21
C ILE A 200 10.65 -2.97 -26.35
N ASP A 201 11.77 -2.25 -26.42
CA ASP A 201 12.90 -2.49 -25.54
C ASP A 201 12.41 -2.42 -24.09
N ASP A 202 12.33 -3.58 -23.44
CA ASP A 202 11.91 -3.78 -22.05
C ASP A 202 12.80 -2.98 -21.06
N ALA A 203 13.92 -2.41 -21.52
CA ALA A 203 14.71 -1.44 -20.76
C ALA A 203 14.09 -0.03 -20.67
N SER A 204 13.18 0.35 -21.58
CA SER A 204 12.59 1.69 -21.68
C SER A 204 11.36 1.90 -20.78
N VAL A 205 10.68 0.83 -20.36
CA VAL A 205 9.52 0.91 -19.46
C VAL A 205 9.99 1.06 -18.00
N PRO A 206 9.55 2.09 -17.26
CA PRO A 206 9.86 2.24 -15.85
C PRO A 206 9.38 1.01 -15.04
N TRP A 207 10.28 0.40 -14.28
CA TRP A 207 9.92 -0.75 -13.44
C TRP A 207 9.42 -0.30 -12.07
N GLU A 208 8.09 -0.39 -11.93
CA GLU A 208 7.30 0.04 -10.77
C GLU A 208 6.64 -1.16 -10.06
N PRO A 209 7.40 -2.04 -9.40
CA PRO A 209 6.88 -3.30 -8.85
C PRO A 209 5.85 -3.11 -7.71
N PHE A 210 5.77 -1.91 -7.16
CA PHE A 210 4.87 -1.59 -6.05
C PHE A 210 3.67 -0.74 -6.46
N LYS A 211 3.50 -0.46 -7.76
CA LYS A 211 2.44 0.41 -8.27
C LYS A 211 1.06 -0.03 -7.78
N ASP A 212 0.66 -1.27 -8.09
CA ASP A 212 -0.63 -1.81 -7.70
C ASP A 212 -0.78 -1.96 -6.17
N LEU A 213 0.30 -2.36 -5.49
CA LEU A 213 0.33 -2.45 -4.02
C LEU A 213 0.03 -1.10 -3.36
N CYS A 214 0.65 -0.02 -3.84
CA CYS A 214 0.41 1.34 -3.35
C CYS A 214 -1.03 1.79 -3.61
N LYS A 215 -1.58 1.52 -4.82
CA LYS A 215 -2.99 1.83 -5.14
C LYS A 215 -3.95 1.12 -4.18
N HIS A 216 -3.72 -0.16 -3.92
CA HIS A 216 -4.59 -0.96 -3.06
C HIS A 216 -4.49 -0.53 -1.59
N ARG A 217 -3.27 -0.30 -1.09
CA ARG A 217 -3.06 0.20 0.28
C ARG A 217 -3.60 1.60 0.48
N PHE A 218 -3.53 2.46 -0.53
CA PHE A 218 -4.14 3.77 -0.47
C PHE A 218 -5.65 3.71 -0.23
N LEU A 219 -6.36 2.81 -0.92
CA LEU A 219 -7.80 2.63 -0.70
C LEU A 219 -8.11 2.18 0.74
N TRP A 220 -7.24 1.39 1.35
CA TRP A 220 -7.38 0.97 2.75
C TRP A 220 -7.17 2.10 3.75
N TYR A 221 -6.21 2.98 3.48
CA TYR A 221 -5.80 4.04 4.41
C TYR A 221 -6.45 5.40 4.13
N TYR A 222 -7.32 5.48 3.12
CA TYR A 222 -7.93 6.72 2.66
C TYR A 222 -8.61 7.51 3.79
N ASP A 223 -9.43 6.86 4.60
CA ASP A 223 -10.13 7.50 5.72
C ASP A 223 -9.15 7.96 6.80
N SER A 224 -8.08 7.20 7.07
CA SER A 224 -7.01 7.59 8.00
C SER A 224 -6.32 8.86 7.52
N TYR A 225 -5.98 8.95 6.23
CA TYR A 225 -5.35 10.15 5.66
C TYR A 225 -6.24 11.40 5.78
N LEU A 226 -7.55 11.26 5.52
CA LEU A 226 -8.49 12.38 5.67
C LEU A 226 -8.61 12.84 7.12
N GLU A 227 -8.66 11.92 8.08
CA GLU A 227 -8.67 12.25 9.51
C GLU A 227 -7.35 12.93 9.95
N THR A 228 -6.20 12.46 9.44
CA THR A 228 -4.90 13.11 9.67
C THR A 228 -4.87 14.53 9.13
N ILE A 229 -5.35 14.75 7.90
CA ILE A 229 -5.43 16.08 7.28
C ILE A 229 -6.36 17.00 8.09
N LYS A 230 -7.53 16.49 8.50
CA LYS A 230 -8.49 17.24 9.30
C LYS A 230 -7.88 17.72 10.62
N LYS A 231 -7.23 16.82 11.37
CA LYS A 231 -6.53 17.16 12.62
C LYS A 231 -5.42 18.18 12.37
N ALA A 232 -4.63 18.00 11.31
CA ALA A 232 -3.52 18.90 11.02
C ALA A 232 -3.99 20.32 10.63
N LYS A 233 -5.16 20.46 9.98
CA LYS A 233 -5.78 21.79 9.71
C LYS A 233 -6.19 22.55 10.97
N GLU A 234 -6.41 21.85 12.09
CA GLU A 234 -6.66 22.46 13.40
C GLU A 234 -5.36 22.94 14.07
N GLU A 235 -4.23 22.29 13.75
CA GLU A 235 -2.91 22.56 14.34
C GLU A 235 -2.13 23.66 13.61
N VAL A 236 -2.21 23.73 12.28
CA VAL A 236 -1.43 24.68 11.45
C VAL A 236 -2.29 25.37 10.39
N LYS A 237 -1.84 26.55 9.93
CA LYS A 237 -2.53 27.33 8.89
C LYS A 237 -1.90 27.12 7.51
N ASP A 238 -2.73 27.17 6.47
CA ASP A 238 -2.23 27.15 5.10
C ASP A 238 -1.30 28.35 4.81
N GLY A 239 -0.22 28.09 4.08
CA GLY A 239 0.84 29.05 3.78
C GLY A 239 1.84 29.30 4.93
N GLN A 240 1.62 28.74 6.13
CA GLN A 240 2.57 28.85 7.24
C GLN A 240 3.88 28.14 6.86
N PRO A 241 5.04 28.82 6.96
CA PRO A 241 6.32 28.21 6.63
C PRO A 241 6.73 27.17 7.67
N PHE A 242 7.46 26.16 7.21
CA PHE A 242 8.09 25.17 8.08
C PHE A 242 9.10 25.84 9.02
N VAL A 243 9.03 25.52 10.31
CA VAL A 243 10.03 25.97 11.27
C VAL A 243 11.34 25.22 11.01
N ARG A 244 12.42 25.98 10.92
CA ARG A 244 13.77 25.42 10.74
C ARG A 244 14.27 24.84 12.06
N MET A 245 14.70 23.59 12.04
CA MET A 245 15.21 22.91 13.24
C MET A 245 16.65 23.35 13.57
N PRO A 246 17.09 23.25 14.84
CA PRO A 246 18.46 23.63 15.23
C PRO A 246 19.57 22.91 14.45
N PHE A 247 19.31 21.66 14.04
CA PHE A 247 20.23 20.84 13.26
C PHE A 247 20.13 21.05 11.73
N GLU A 248 19.22 21.90 11.25
CA GLU A 248 19.08 22.21 9.82
C GLU A 248 20.03 23.35 9.43
N GLY A 249 21.14 23.01 8.77
CA GLY A 249 22.18 23.94 8.27
C GLY A 249 22.00 24.32 6.79
N THR A 250 22.87 25.17 6.24
CA THR A 250 22.78 25.68 4.85
C THR A 250 22.77 24.58 3.78
N SER A 251 23.38 23.44 4.07
CA SER A 251 23.43 22.26 3.19
C SER A 251 22.41 21.17 3.56
N ASN A 252 21.55 21.42 4.56
CA ASN A 252 20.66 20.42 5.16
C ASN A 252 19.37 21.10 5.66
N THR A 253 18.59 21.71 4.76
CA THR A 253 17.29 22.33 5.10
C THR A 253 16.13 21.52 4.54
N MET A 254 14.97 21.63 5.20
CA MET A 254 13.68 21.21 4.69
C MET A 254 12.73 22.42 4.73
N ASP A 255 12.85 23.26 3.71
CA ASP A 255 12.06 24.47 3.55
C ASP A 255 10.76 24.15 2.81
N GLY A 256 9.67 24.79 3.23
CA GLY A 256 8.34 24.55 2.68
C GLY A 256 7.27 25.29 3.45
N LYS A 257 6.01 25.03 3.09
CA LYS A 257 4.82 25.59 3.74
C LYS A 257 3.78 24.51 3.92
N PHE A 258 2.97 24.61 4.97
CA PHE A 258 1.81 23.77 5.16
C PHE A 258 0.70 24.20 4.19
N ASN A 259 0.15 23.27 3.40
CA ASN A 259 -0.95 23.52 2.45
C ASN A 259 -1.98 22.39 2.52
N TYR A 260 -2.57 22.14 3.70
CA TYR A 260 -3.44 20.98 3.91
C TYR A 260 -4.75 21.05 3.11
N THR A 261 -5.26 22.24 2.80
CA THR A 261 -6.45 22.36 1.91
C THR A 261 -6.14 21.86 0.50
N GLU A 262 -4.94 22.14 -0.02
CA GLU A 262 -4.50 21.62 -1.31
C GLU A 262 -4.30 20.09 -1.26
N LEU A 263 -3.66 19.59 -0.19
CA LEU A 263 -3.47 18.15 -0.02
C LEU A 263 -4.80 17.39 0.07
N GLU A 264 -5.81 17.97 0.73
CA GLU A 264 -7.15 17.39 0.81
C GLU A 264 -7.83 17.31 -0.57
N ALA A 265 -7.68 18.34 -1.41
CA ALA A 265 -8.22 18.31 -2.77
C ALA A 265 -7.53 17.24 -3.63
N ARG A 266 -6.20 17.17 -3.55
CA ARG A 266 -5.39 16.23 -4.33
C ARG A 266 -5.61 14.78 -3.94
N ILE A 267 -5.72 14.49 -2.64
CA ILE A 267 -5.98 13.11 -2.18
C ILE A 267 -7.37 12.63 -2.61
N ARG A 268 -8.37 13.52 -2.65
CA ARG A 268 -9.70 13.21 -3.19
C ARG A 268 -9.67 12.97 -4.69
N GLN A 269 -8.86 13.71 -5.44
CA GLN A 269 -8.67 13.49 -6.88
C GLN A 269 -8.03 12.11 -7.15
N VAL A 270 -7.00 11.74 -6.38
CA VAL A 270 -6.40 10.41 -6.44
C VAL A 270 -7.44 9.32 -6.16
N LYS A 271 -8.27 9.50 -5.12
CA LYS A 271 -9.34 8.55 -4.80
C LYS A 271 -10.35 8.41 -5.93
N ALA A 272 -10.79 9.54 -6.51
CA ALA A 272 -11.73 9.53 -7.63
C ALA A 272 -11.16 8.80 -8.86
N ALA A 273 -9.88 8.99 -9.17
CA ALA A 273 -9.21 8.28 -10.26
C ALA A 273 -9.14 6.76 -10.02
N LEU A 274 -8.87 6.33 -8.78
CA LEU A 274 -8.88 4.91 -8.41
C LEU A 274 -10.27 4.30 -8.39
N ASP A 275 -11.30 5.08 -8.03
CA ASP A 275 -12.68 4.61 -8.08
C ASP A 275 -13.21 4.45 -9.51
N ALA A 276 -12.65 5.19 -10.47
CA ALA A 276 -12.97 5.07 -11.89
C ALA A 276 -12.19 3.94 -12.61
N GLU A 277 -11.07 3.47 -12.03
CA GLU A 277 -10.23 2.40 -12.60
C GLU A 277 -11.01 1.11 -12.95
N PRO A 278 -11.91 0.58 -12.08
CA PRO A 278 -12.71 -0.60 -12.38
C PRO A 278 -13.61 -0.48 -13.61
N GLU A 279 -14.15 0.71 -13.88
CA GLU A 279 -15.01 0.97 -15.04
C GLU A 279 -14.20 0.99 -16.33
N LYS A 280 -13.01 1.61 -16.28
CA LYS A 280 -12.05 1.57 -17.39
C LYS A 280 -11.63 0.14 -17.71
N TRP A 281 -11.34 -0.67 -16.71
CA TRP A 281 -11.02 -2.09 -16.90
C TRP A 281 -12.18 -2.89 -17.49
N ALA A 282 -13.43 -2.57 -17.14
CA ALA A 282 -14.59 -3.23 -17.75
C ALA A 282 -14.67 -2.96 -19.26
N LEU A 283 -14.43 -1.71 -19.70
CA LEU A 283 -14.42 -1.32 -21.11
C LEU A 283 -13.25 -1.97 -21.88
N GLU A 284 -12.04 -1.90 -21.32
CA GLU A 284 -10.85 -2.56 -21.89
C GLU A 284 -11.06 -4.08 -21.95
N GLY A 285 -11.64 -4.67 -20.90
CA GLY A 285 -11.94 -6.09 -20.79
C GLY A 285 -12.97 -6.58 -21.81
N ALA A 286 -13.99 -5.78 -22.10
CA ALA A 286 -14.96 -6.09 -23.17
C ALA A 286 -14.27 -6.15 -24.54
N SER A 287 -13.37 -5.21 -24.82
CA SER A 287 -12.54 -5.22 -26.04
C SER A 287 -11.59 -6.42 -26.07
N ALA A 288 -10.96 -6.74 -24.93
CA ALA A 288 -10.05 -7.88 -24.78
C ALA A 288 -10.76 -9.23 -24.93
N LYS A 289 -12.06 -9.30 -24.59
CA LYS A 289 -12.93 -10.45 -24.86
C LYS A 289 -13.20 -10.59 -26.35
N MET A 290 -13.53 -9.50 -27.06
CA MET A 290 -13.77 -9.55 -28.51
C MET A 290 -12.53 -9.99 -29.30
N LYS A 291 -11.33 -9.72 -28.78
CA LYS A 291 -10.05 -10.13 -29.34
C LYS A 291 -9.57 -11.51 -28.84
N ASP A 292 -10.37 -12.23 -28.05
CA ASP A 292 -10.00 -13.52 -27.43
C ASP A 292 -8.62 -13.50 -26.74
N SER A 293 -8.31 -12.42 -26.03
CA SER A 293 -7.05 -12.30 -25.30
C SER A 293 -6.89 -13.44 -24.28
N THR A 294 -5.63 -13.83 -24.02
CA THR A 294 -5.32 -14.92 -23.09
C THR A 294 -5.91 -14.69 -21.70
N VAL A 295 -5.90 -13.45 -21.21
CA VAL A 295 -6.49 -13.08 -19.91
C VAL A 295 -8.01 -13.27 -19.92
N ALA A 296 -8.70 -12.81 -20.97
CA ALA A 296 -10.15 -12.95 -21.09
C ALA A 296 -10.58 -14.43 -21.12
N VAL A 297 -9.89 -15.27 -21.89
CA VAL A 297 -10.15 -16.71 -21.97
C VAL A 297 -9.88 -17.40 -20.63
N ASN A 298 -8.79 -17.03 -19.95
CA ASN A 298 -8.46 -17.59 -18.63
C ASN A 298 -9.52 -17.23 -17.58
N LEU A 299 -9.93 -15.95 -17.49
CA LEU A 299 -10.97 -15.51 -16.57
C LEU A 299 -12.31 -16.21 -16.86
N ALA A 300 -12.73 -16.30 -18.13
CA ALA A 300 -13.95 -17.01 -18.51
C ALA A 300 -13.92 -18.49 -18.09
N ARG A 301 -12.77 -19.15 -18.29
CA ARG A 301 -12.57 -20.54 -17.85
C ARG A 301 -12.64 -20.67 -16.32
N GLN A 302 -11.98 -19.78 -15.57
CA GLN A 302 -12.03 -19.78 -14.11
C GLN A 302 -13.44 -19.52 -13.58
N PHE A 303 -14.20 -18.62 -14.23
CA PHE A 303 -15.60 -18.36 -13.90
C PHE A 303 -16.45 -19.64 -13.96
N GLU A 304 -16.39 -20.39 -15.07
CA GLU A 304 -17.17 -21.62 -15.21
C GLU A 304 -16.75 -22.69 -14.18
N GLN A 305 -15.44 -22.81 -13.91
CA GLN A 305 -14.93 -23.73 -12.88
C GLN A 305 -15.45 -23.38 -11.48
N ILE A 306 -15.47 -22.10 -11.13
CA ILE A 306 -15.96 -21.62 -9.83
C ILE A 306 -17.48 -21.80 -9.74
N LYS A 307 -18.21 -21.45 -10.81
CA LYS A 307 -19.67 -21.63 -10.89
C LYS A 307 -20.09 -23.08 -10.74
N GLU A 308 -19.37 -24.02 -11.34
CA GLU A 308 -19.61 -25.45 -11.15
C GLU A 308 -19.24 -25.91 -9.73
N SER A 309 -18.14 -25.41 -9.18
CA SER A 309 -17.74 -25.68 -7.79
C SER A 309 -18.83 -25.26 -6.80
N PHE A 310 -19.45 -24.09 -7.00
CA PHE A 310 -20.51 -23.60 -6.11
C PHE A 310 -21.83 -24.38 -6.24
N LYS A 311 -22.16 -24.88 -7.44
CA LYS A 311 -23.32 -25.78 -7.62
C LYS A 311 -23.15 -27.12 -6.89
N ARG A 312 -21.90 -27.56 -6.70
CA ARG A 312 -21.58 -28.81 -6.00
C ARG A 312 -21.40 -28.62 -4.50
N SER A 313 -21.10 -27.41 -4.03
CA SER A 313 -20.99 -27.12 -2.60
C SER A 313 -22.35 -26.99 -1.96
N GLU A 314 -22.43 -27.30 -0.66
CA GLU A 314 -23.62 -27.04 0.16
C GLU A 314 -23.82 -25.54 0.45
N GLU A 315 -22.80 -24.72 0.18
CA GLU A 315 -22.83 -23.27 0.33
C GLU A 315 -23.57 -22.62 -0.84
N PRO A 316 -24.60 -21.79 -0.58
CA PRO A 316 -25.47 -21.27 -1.64
C PRO A 316 -24.85 -20.10 -2.44
N HIS A 317 -23.53 -19.91 -2.41
CA HIS A 317 -22.85 -18.82 -3.12
C HIS A 317 -23.19 -18.84 -4.62
N ASN A 318 -23.49 -17.67 -5.16
CA ASN A 318 -23.80 -17.52 -6.58
C ASN A 318 -22.81 -16.56 -7.26
N ILE A 319 -22.50 -16.83 -8.52
CA ILE A 319 -21.59 -16.00 -9.31
C ILE A 319 -22.12 -15.77 -10.73
N GLU A 320 -22.08 -14.52 -11.17
CA GLU A 320 -22.61 -14.06 -12.44
C GLU A 320 -21.65 -13.10 -13.13
N LEU A 321 -21.64 -13.10 -14.47
CA LEU A 321 -20.91 -12.12 -15.26
C LEU A 321 -21.81 -10.94 -15.58
N VAL A 322 -21.31 -9.72 -15.42
CA VAL A 322 -22.03 -8.50 -15.82
C VAL A 322 -21.93 -8.35 -17.33
N ASP A 323 -23.08 -8.35 -18.02
CA ASP A 323 -23.18 -8.26 -19.48
C ASP A 323 -22.33 -9.31 -20.22
N GLY A 324 -22.10 -10.47 -19.58
CA GLY A 324 -21.24 -11.52 -20.10
C GLY A 324 -19.75 -11.14 -20.18
N ASN A 325 -19.31 -10.06 -19.53
CA ASN A 325 -17.92 -9.61 -19.51
C ASN A 325 -17.10 -10.44 -18.50
N PRO A 326 -16.08 -11.20 -18.92
CA PRO A 326 -15.26 -12.01 -18.03
C PRO A 326 -14.37 -11.18 -17.09
N PHE A 327 -14.33 -9.85 -17.22
CA PHE A 327 -13.60 -8.96 -16.33
C PHE A 327 -14.48 -8.34 -15.24
N VAL A 328 -15.80 -8.58 -15.23
CA VAL A 328 -16.70 -7.99 -14.23
C VAL A 328 -17.65 -9.05 -13.70
N TRP A 329 -17.45 -9.44 -12.45
CA TRP A 329 -18.19 -10.51 -11.81
C TRP A 329 -19.04 -9.97 -10.66
N HIS A 330 -20.24 -10.50 -10.50
CA HIS A 330 -21.06 -10.37 -9.30
C HIS A 330 -21.02 -11.67 -8.52
N LEU A 331 -20.49 -11.60 -7.30
CA LEU A 331 -20.55 -12.66 -6.30
C LEU A 331 -21.67 -12.31 -5.31
N THR A 332 -22.61 -13.22 -5.12
CA THR A 332 -23.57 -13.16 -4.03
C THR A 332 -23.11 -14.10 -2.93
N TYR A 333 -22.60 -13.52 -1.85
CA TYR A 333 -22.20 -14.25 -0.66
C TYR A 333 -23.40 -14.38 0.28
N PHE A 334 -23.63 -15.60 0.76
CA PHE A 334 -24.66 -15.91 1.74
C PHE A 334 -23.96 -16.24 3.05
N GLY A 335 -24.26 -15.50 4.12
CA GLY A 335 -23.59 -15.73 5.39
C GLY A 335 -23.90 -17.12 5.93
N ARG A 336 -22.85 -17.81 6.39
CA ARG A 336 -22.97 -19.19 6.85
C ARG A 336 -23.80 -19.29 8.14
N PRO A 337 -24.54 -20.40 8.33
CA PRO A 337 -25.22 -20.67 9.58
C PRO A 337 -24.28 -20.59 10.78
N MET A 338 -24.79 -20.12 11.92
CA MET A 338 -24.03 -20.02 13.18
C MET A 338 -22.87 -19.03 13.15
N THR A 339 -22.76 -18.17 12.13
CA THR A 339 -21.82 -17.04 12.10
C THR A 339 -22.50 -15.72 12.43
N ASN A 340 -21.73 -14.65 12.63
CA ASN A 340 -22.30 -13.30 12.77
C ASN A 340 -22.97 -12.76 11.49
N LEU A 341 -22.83 -13.48 10.37
CA LEU A 341 -23.37 -13.13 9.06
C LEU A 341 -24.59 -13.98 8.68
N ASP A 342 -24.99 -14.92 9.56
CA ASP A 342 -26.08 -15.86 9.33
C ASP A 342 -27.36 -15.17 8.83
N GLY A 343 -27.91 -15.68 7.72
CA GLY A 343 -29.07 -15.14 7.02
C GLY A 343 -28.79 -13.90 6.14
N GLY A 344 -27.57 -13.37 6.15
CA GLY A 344 -27.18 -12.23 5.33
C GLY A 344 -26.91 -12.60 3.87
N MET A 345 -27.18 -11.65 2.96
CA MET A 345 -26.97 -11.82 1.53
C MET A 345 -26.26 -10.58 0.96
N PHE A 346 -25.02 -10.73 0.55
CA PHE A 346 -24.15 -9.61 0.20
C PHE A 346 -23.74 -9.67 -1.27
N ARG A 347 -24.09 -8.63 -2.05
CA ARG A 347 -23.58 -8.45 -3.43
C ARG A 347 -22.19 -7.86 -3.39
N ILE A 348 -21.25 -8.55 -4.02
CA ILE A 348 -19.86 -8.16 -4.15
C ILE A 348 -19.56 -8.07 -5.66
N LYS A 349 -19.10 -6.91 -6.11
CA LYS A 349 -18.62 -6.70 -7.47
C LYS A 349 -17.11 -6.89 -7.49
N ILE A 350 -16.61 -7.70 -8.42
CA ILE A 350 -15.19 -7.98 -8.62
C ILE A 350 -14.83 -7.54 -10.04
N ASN A 351 -13.92 -6.58 -10.15
CA ASN A 351 -13.41 -6.06 -11.42
C ASN A 351 -11.95 -6.50 -11.59
N PHE A 352 -11.67 -7.17 -12.70
CA PHE A 352 -10.34 -7.65 -13.06
C PHE A 352 -9.67 -6.68 -14.02
N SER A 353 -8.36 -6.47 -13.85
CA SER A 353 -7.57 -5.73 -14.82
C SER A 353 -7.34 -6.58 -16.08
N PRO A 354 -7.25 -5.96 -17.27
CA PRO A 354 -6.68 -6.59 -18.46
C PRO A 354 -5.23 -7.05 -18.27
N ARG A 355 -4.55 -6.55 -17.24
CA ARG A 355 -3.19 -6.91 -16.80
C ARG A 355 -3.22 -7.79 -15.53
N PHE A 356 -4.22 -8.65 -15.40
CA PHE A 356 -4.29 -9.63 -14.31
C PHE A 356 -3.39 -10.83 -14.65
N PRO A 357 -2.52 -11.32 -13.72
CA PRO A 357 -2.48 -11.06 -12.27
C PRO A 357 -1.49 -9.98 -11.78
N GLU A 358 -0.86 -9.23 -12.68
CA GLU A 358 0.07 -8.15 -12.29
C GLU A 358 -0.64 -7.06 -11.48
N GLU A 359 -1.88 -6.74 -11.83
CA GLU A 359 -2.79 -5.89 -11.06
C GLU A 359 -3.87 -6.73 -10.37
N GLN A 360 -4.00 -6.57 -9.05
CA GLN A 360 -5.00 -7.30 -8.27
C GLN A 360 -6.43 -6.81 -8.57
N PRO A 361 -7.44 -7.70 -8.47
CA PRO A 361 -8.83 -7.32 -8.68
C PRO A 361 -9.28 -6.20 -7.74
N ARG A 362 -10.09 -5.27 -8.25
CA ARG A 362 -10.78 -4.26 -7.44
C ARG A 362 -12.13 -4.79 -7.03
N ILE A 363 -12.36 -4.86 -5.73
CA ILE A 363 -13.57 -5.43 -5.15
C ILE A 363 -14.38 -4.34 -4.47
N LYS A 364 -15.70 -4.40 -4.65
CA LYS A 364 -16.65 -3.48 -4.03
C LYS A 364 -17.83 -4.24 -3.47
N PHE A 365 -18.10 -4.08 -2.18
CA PHE A 365 -19.35 -4.51 -1.58
C PHE A 365 -20.44 -3.53 -2.01
N LEU A 366 -21.38 -4.00 -2.83
CA LEU A 366 -22.52 -3.22 -3.28
C LEU A 366 -23.59 -3.14 -2.19
N THR A 367 -23.70 -4.21 -1.40
CA THR A 367 -24.52 -4.22 -0.20
C THR A 367 -23.74 -3.57 0.95
N PRO A 368 -24.23 -2.46 1.55
CA PRO A 368 -23.52 -1.79 2.64
C PRO A 368 -23.34 -2.72 3.85
N MET A 369 -22.12 -2.74 4.40
CA MET A 369 -21.78 -3.62 5.51
C MET A 369 -20.94 -2.90 6.56
N PHE A 370 -21.43 -2.84 7.79
CA PHE A 370 -20.66 -2.35 8.93
C PHE A 370 -19.73 -3.44 9.45
N HIS A 371 -18.47 -3.44 8.99
CA HIS A 371 -17.48 -4.46 9.34
C HIS A 371 -16.07 -3.86 9.43
N HIS A 372 -15.23 -4.36 10.33
CA HIS A 372 -13.88 -3.79 10.52
C HIS A 372 -12.93 -4.02 9.33
N ARG A 373 -13.22 -5.01 8.47
CA ARG A 373 -12.51 -5.26 7.20
C ARG A 373 -13.15 -4.61 5.97
N ILE A 374 -14.28 -3.92 6.10
CA ILE A 374 -14.97 -3.31 4.96
C ILE A 374 -15.03 -1.80 5.19
N ALA A 375 -14.34 -1.05 4.32
CA ALA A 375 -14.35 0.41 4.36
C ALA A 375 -15.77 0.95 4.18
N ALA A 376 -16.00 2.22 4.57
CA ALA A 376 -17.32 2.84 4.48
C ALA A 376 -17.88 2.88 3.04
N ASP A 377 -16.99 2.91 2.05
CA ASP A 377 -17.34 2.88 0.64
C ASP A 377 -17.53 1.45 0.08
N GLY A 378 -17.38 0.41 0.90
CA GLY A 378 -17.50 -0.99 0.50
C GLY A 378 -16.21 -1.65 0.01
N THR A 379 -15.06 -0.97 0.09
CA THR A 379 -13.76 -1.58 -0.28
C THR A 379 -13.30 -2.57 0.80
N PRO A 380 -13.00 -3.85 0.47
CA PRO A 380 -12.55 -4.81 1.46
C PRO A 380 -11.04 -4.80 1.72
N CYS A 381 -10.68 -5.13 2.96
CA CYS A 381 -9.34 -5.48 3.40
C CYS A 381 -9.21 -7.01 3.50
N TYR A 382 -8.59 -7.62 2.48
CA TYR A 382 -8.37 -9.06 2.41
C TYR A 382 -6.95 -9.38 1.92
N PHE A 383 -6.52 -10.64 2.10
CA PHE A 383 -5.16 -11.09 1.77
C PHE A 383 -5.20 -12.34 0.90
N PRO A 384 -5.06 -12.21 -0.43
CA PRO A 384 -4.98 -13.38 -1.30
C PRO A 384 -3.69 -14.16 -1.07
N ASN A 385 -3.69 -15.45 -1.42
CA ASN A 385 -2.50 -16.29 -1.31
C ASN A 385 -1.38 -15.76 -2.23
N PRO A 386 -0.22 -15.37 -1.68
CA PRO A 386 0.84 -14.73 -2.47
C PRO A 386 1.45 -15.65 -3.53
N ASN A 387 1.28 -16.98 -3.42
CA ASN A 387 1.78 -17.98 -4.36
C ASN A 387 0.77 -18.36 -5.45
N ARG A 388 -0.47 -17.86 -5.39
CA ARG A 388 -1.57 -18.23 -6.30
C ARG A 388 -2.40 -16.99 -6.67
N ARG A 389 -1.73 -15.93 -7.08
CA ARG A 389 -2.34 -14.61 -7.36
C ARG A 389 -3.21 -14.61 -8.61
N GLU A 390 -2.96 -15.55 -9.51
CA GLU A 390 -3.69 -15.78 -10.75
C GLU A 390 -4.98 -16.60 -10.56
N ASP A 391 -5.17 -17.22 -9.40
CA ASP A 391 -6.36 -18.02 -9.07
C ASP A 391 -7.44 -17.15 -8.44
N VAL A 392 -8.49 -16.86 -9.20
CA VAL A 392 -9.63 -16.05 -8.76
C VAL A 392 -10.35 -16.71 -7.58
N LYS A 393 -10.37 -18.04 -7.49
CA LYS A 393 -10.99 -18.74 -6.36
C LYS A 393 -10.29 -18.37 -5.04
N GLN A 394 -8.97 -18.24 -5.05
CA GLN A 394 -8.21 -17.82 -3.85
C GLN A 394 -8.55 -16.40 -3.42
N HIS A 395 -8.84 -15.49 -4.36
CA HIS A 395 -9.32 -14.15 -4.01
C HIS A 395 -10.69 -14.22 -3.33
N ILE A 396 -11.64 -14.99 -3.89
CA ILE A 396 -12.98 -15.15 -3.31
C ILE A 396 -12.91 -15.77 -1.91
N GLU A 397 -12.15 -16.85 -1.74
CA GLU A 397 -11.94 -17.50 -0.45
C GLU A 397 -11.30 -16.53 0.56
N ALA A 398 -10.33 -15.72 0.15
CA ALA A 398 -9.70 -14.74 1.03
C ALA A 398 -10.64 -13.59 1.43
N ILE A 399 -11.56 -13.16 0.55
CA ILE A 399 -12.60 -12.19 0.90
C ILE A 399 -13.54 -12.78 1.95
N ILE A 400 -14.02 -14.00 1.74
CA ILE A 400 -14.93 -14.69 2.67
C ILE A 400 -14.23 -14.92 4.02
N ALA A 401 -12.99 -15.42 4.01
CA ALA A 401 -12.20 -15.63 5.22
C ALA A 401 -11.97 -14.32 6.00
N ALA A 402 -11.81 -13.17 5.32
CA ALA A 402 -11.68 -11.88 5.98
C ALA A 402 -12.98 -11.40 6.66
N LEU A 403 -14.14 -11.87 6.21
CA LEU A 403 -15.44 -11.58 6.83
C LEU A 403 -15.77 -12.52 7.99
N GLU A 404 -15.30 -13.76 7.93
CA GLU A 404 -15.61 -14.82 8.89
C GLU A 404 -14.58 -14.96 10.01
N ASP A 405 -13.49 -14.19 9.99
CA ASP A 405 -12.48 -14.19 11.04
C ASP A 405 -13.08 -13.66 12.36
N GLU A 406 -13.42 -14.57 13.28
CA GLU A 406 -14.05 -14.24 14.56
C GLU A 406 -13.07 -13.72 15.62
N GLU A 407 -11.77 -14.03 15.47
CA GLU A 407 -10.71 -13.65 16.41
C GLU A 407 -9.49 -13.02 15.70
N PRO A 408 -9.69 -11.96 14.90
CA PRO A 408 -8.61 -11.29 14.20
C PRO A 408 -7.65 -10.65 15.22
N LYS A 409 -6.35 -10.92 15.04
CA LYS A 409 -5.31 -10.20 15.79
C LYS A 409 -5.41 -8.71 15.49
N TYR A 410 -5.24 -7.89 16.53
CA TYR A 410 -5.16 -6.44 16.37
C TYR A 410 -4.00 -6.09 15.43
N ASP A 411 -4.32 -5.38 14.34
CA ASP A 411 -3.34 -4.85 13.40
C ASP A 411 -3.85 -3.50 12.86
N PRO A 412 -3.22 -2.37 13.23
CA PRO A 412 -3.67 -1.05 12.81
C PRO A 412 -3.57 -0.86 11.29
N ARG A 413 -2.74 -1.65 10.60
CA ARG A 413 -2.58 -1.60 9.12
C ARG A 413 -3.76 -2.20 8.37
N THR A 414 -4.74 -2.70 9.12
CA THR A 414 -5.97 -3.30 8.57
C THR A 414 -7.21 -2.50 8.91
N GLN A 415 -7.03 -1.34 9.54
CA GLN A 415 -8.09 -0.43 9.94
C GLN A 415 -8.61 0.34 8.73
N VAL A 416 -9.48 -0.30 7.94
CA VAL A 416 -10.12 0.32 6.77
C VAL A 416 -11.44 1.00 7.10
N ASN A 417 -12.02 0.69 8.26
CA ASN A 417 -13.20 1.35 8.80
C ASN A 417 -12.88 1.78 10.23
N LEU A 418 -12.57 3.06 10.41
CA LEU A 418 -12.08 3.62 11.67
C LEU A 418 -13.07 3.39 12.82
N GLU A 419 -14.36 3.60 12.58
CA GLU A 419 -15.42 3.41 13.58
C GLU A 419 -15.58 1.94 13.95
N ALA A 420 -15.72 1.06 12.94
CA ALA A 420 -15.91 -0.37 13.17
C ALA A 420 -14.70 -0.98 13.90
N HIS A 421 -13.49 -0.61 13.52
CA HIS A 421 -12.26 -1.05 14.18
C HIS A 421 -12.19 -0.57 15.63
N LYS A 422 -12.48 0.72 15.89
CA LYS A 422 -12.53 1.24 17.26
C LYS A 422 -13.54 0.48 18.13
N LEU A 423 -14.73 0.20 17.61
CA LEU A 423 -15.76 -0.52 18.37
C LEU A 423 -15.40 -1.99 18.59
N TYR A 424 -14.77 -2.64 17.61
CA TYR A 424 -14.43 -4.06 17.70
C TYR A 424 -13.35 -4.36 18.75
N TRP A 425 -12.28 -3.57 18.76
CA TRP A 425 -11.15 -3.69 19.70
C TRP A 425 -11.30 -2.81 20.95
N GLY A 426 -12.44 -2.16 21.13
CA GLY A 426 -12.77 -1.36 22.31
C GLY A 426 -13.18 -2.19 23.53
N SER A 427 -13.88 -1.53 24.43
CA SER A 427 -14.48 -2.13 25.62
C SER A 427 -15.56 -3.18 25.27
N ALA A 428 -15.95 -4.00 26.26
CA ALA A 428 -17.01 -4.99 26.09
C ALA A 428 -18.35 -4.39 25.63
N ASP A 429 -18.65 -3.16 26.05
CA ASP A 429 -19.87 -2.46 25.63
C ASP A 429 -19.76 -1.90 24.21
N GLU A 430 -18.59 -1.41 23.80
CA GLU A 430 -18.33 -1.01 22.41
C GLU A 430 -18.43 -2.21 21.45
N ARG A 431 -17.92 -3.39 21.86
CA ARG A 431 -18.05 -4.63 21.07
C ARG A 431 -19.51 -5.08 20.93
N LYS A 432 -20.36 -4.83 21.93
CA LYS A 432 -21.83 -5.05 21.80
C LYS A 432 -22.44 -4.10 20.78
N ILE A 433 -22.01 -2.84 20.74
CA ILE A 433 -22.46 -1.87 19.73
C ILE A 433 -22.04 -2.33 18.34
N TYR A 434 -20.77 -2.76 18.16
CA TYR A 434 -20.29 -3.34 16.90
C TYR A 434 -21.18 -4.49 16.44
N ASN A 435 -21.40 -5.49 17.29
CA ASN A 435 -22.22 -6.67 16.95
C ASN A 435 -23.66 -6.29 16.59
N ARG A 436 -24.23 -5.28 17.25
CA ARG A 436 -25.56 -4.76 16.93
C ARG A 436 -25.60 -4.08 15.56
N GLN A 437 -24.57 -3.30 15.21
CA GLN A 437 -24.47 -2.64 13.91
C GLN A 437 -24.23 -3.66 12.77
N LEU A 438 -23.38 -4.66 13.01
CA LEU A 438 -23.15 -5.75 12.06
C LEU A 438 -24.45 -6.52 11.77
N ARG A 439 -25.21 -6.92 12.81
CA ARG A 439 -26.52 -7.58 12.65
C ARG A 439 -27.54 -6.73 11.90
N ARG A 440 -27.53 -5.41 12.08
CA ARG A 440 -28.38 -4.51 11.28
C ARG A 440 -27.99 -4.50 9.81
N SER A 441 -26.70 -4.61 9.51
CA SER A 441 -26.21 -4.73 8.13
C SER A 441 -26.69 -6.04 7.50
N VAL A 442 -26.62 -7.15 8.25
CA VAL A 442 -27.17 -8.46 7.85
C VAL A 442 -28.67 -8.36 7.54
N GLN A 443 -29.47 -7.73 8.39
CA GLN A 443 -30.91 -7.57 8.16
C GLN A 443 -31.21 -6.74 6.90
N ARG A 444 -30.55 -5.58 6.74
CA ARG A 444 -30.72 -4.73 5.55
C ARG A 444 -30.30 -5.41 4.26
N SER A 445 -29.29 -6.27 4.32
CA SER A 445 -28.80 -7.02 3.17
C SER A 445 -29.89 -7.87 2.51
N MET A 446 -30.92 -8.28 3.26
CA MET A 446 -32.07 -9.02 2.73
C MET A 446 -33.14 -8.12 2.10
N GLU A 447 -33.24 -6.87 2.54
CA GLU A 447 -34.24 -5.89 2.06
C GLU A 447 -33.85 -5.30 0.70
N ASP A 448 -32.53 -5.18 0.45
CA ASP A 448 -31.96 -4.56 -0.75
C ASP A 448 -31.93 -5.49 -1.99
N PHE A 449 -32.45 -6.72 -1.88
CA PHE A 449 -32.27 -7.77 -2.89
C PHE A 449 -33.45 -8.07 -3.79
#